data_AF-A0A1F1Q431-F1
#
_entry.id   AF-A0A1F1Q431-F1
#
_cell.length_a   1.000
_cell.length_b   1.000
_cell.length_c   1.000
_cell.angle_alpha   90.00
_cell.angle_beta   90.00
_cell.angle_gamma   90.00
#
_symmetry.space_group_name_H-M   'P 1'
#
loop_
_entity.id
_entity.type
_entity.pdbx_description
1 polymer ?
#
loop_
_entity_poly.entity_id
_entity_poly.type
_entity_poly.pdbx_seq_one_letter_code
_entity_poly.pdbx_strand_id
1 'polypeptide(L)'
;MTLKFQLDSLEGVEESIQGLYVQKDGKFVLGIEGLPQQEDVTGLKAKVEELLGEKKAAEKARREAEDKARAEAEEAARKAGDIEGLEKSWSEKFNRREAELTSALETERSTLQGQIRDLTVGRTAIELATELAVPGTAKALLPHIERRLSVEQRDGKPTVVALDAAGKLSAATLDELKAELTNDPAFGPLIAGSKASGGGAGGAGKGGGAAQKRSEMTSVQKREYIEAHGQEAYLKLPK
;
A
#
# COMPACT_ATOMS: atom_id res chain seq x y z
N MET A 1 2.94 12.72 22.24
CA MET A 1 2.96 14.01 21.52
C MET A 1 4.05 13.93 20.47
N THR A 2 3.75 14.12 19.19
CA THR A 2 4.75 14.06 18.10
C THR A 2 5.14 15.48 17.71
N LEU A 3 6.42 15.84 17.89
CA LEU A 3 6.95 17.12 17.45
C LEU A 3 7.11 17.13 15.94
N LYS A 4 6.57 18.15 15.28
CA LYS A 4 6.77 18.34 13.83
C LYS A 4 8.13 18.99 13.60
N PHE A 5 8.85 18.53 12.61
CA PHE A 5 10.14 19.10 12.23
C PHE A 5 10.03 20.58 11.80
N GLN A 6 8.95 20.94 11.13
CA GLN A 6 8.68 22.29 10.64
C GLN A 6 7.23 22.69 10.91
N LEU A 7 7.04 23.95 11.29
CA LEU A 7 5.75 24.58 11.59
C LEU A 7 5.63 25.91 10.84
N ASP A 8 4.43 26.21 10.35
CA ASP A 8 4.13 27.50 9.71
C ASP A 8 3.84 28.59 10.76
N SER A 9 3.39 28.22 11.96
CA SER A 9 3.23 29.13 13.11
C SER A 9 3.47 28.38 14.43
N LEU A 10 3.78 29.12 15.51
CA LEU A 10 3.90 28.58 16.87
C LEU A 10 2.56 28.55 17.62
N GLU A 11 1.46 28.91 16.95
CA GLU A 11 0.13 28.93 17.55
C GLU A 11 -0.31 27.50 17.91
N GLY A 12 -0.60 27.28 19.20
CA GLY A 12 -0.99 25.96 19.72
C GLY A 12 0.19 25.03 20.06
N VAL A 13 1.44 25.50 19.93
CA VAL A 13 2.61 24.80 20.48
C VAL A 13 2.75 25.17 21.96
N GLU A 14 3.00 24.18 22.81
CA GLU A 14 3.23 24.39 24.25
C GLU A 14 4.46 25.30 24.47
N GLU A 15 4.37 26.25 25.40
CA GLU A 15 5.41 27.29 25.63
C GLU A 15 6.80 26.70 25.93
N SER A 16 6.83 25.55 26.61
CA SER A 16 8.04 24.76 26.90
C SER A 16 8.72 24.18 25.64
N ILE A 17 7.96 24.00 24.56
CA ILE A 17 8.41 23.40 23.30
C ILE A 17 8.69 24.50 22.27
N GLN A 18 8.02 25.66 22.35
CA GLN A 18 8.26 26.80 21.46
C GLN A 18 9.73 27.23 21.45
N GLY A 19 10.40 27.20 22.61
CA GLY A 19 11.83 27.52 22.74
C GLY A 19 12.78 26.55 22.02
N LEU A 20 12.29 25.38 21.58
CA LEU A 20 13.05 24.43 20.77
C LEU A 20 12.96 24.71 19.28
N TYR A 21 12.11 25.64 18.83
CA TYR A 21 11.95 26.00 17.42
C TYR A 21 12.69 27.29 17.07
N VAL A 22 13.41 27.28 15.95
CA VAL A 22 14.15 28.43 15.40
C VAL A 22 13.49 28.87 14.10
N GLN A 23 13.28 30.18 13.95
CA GLN A 23 12.72 30.75 12.72
C GLN A 23 13.77 30.73 11.59
N LYS A 24 13.45 30.07 10.47
CA LYS A 24 14.27 30.01 9.26
C LYS A 24 13.37 30.05 8.02
N ASP A 25 13.68 30.96 7.08
CA ASP A 25 12.95 31.12 5.81
C ASP A 25 11.42 31.27 5.95
N GLY A 26 10.98 32.02 6.98
CA GLY A 26 9.56 32.28 7.23
C GLY A 26 8.79 31.13 7.90
N LYS A 27 9.47 30.05 8.32
CA LYS A 27 8.89 28.90 9.03
C LYS A 27 9.67 28.62 10.32
N PHE A 28 9.04 27.93 11.28
CA PHE A 28 9.65 27.54 12.56
C PHE A 28 10.14 26.09 12.45
N VAL A 29 11.46 25.87 12.54
CA VAL A 29 12.09 24.54 12.40
C VAL A 29 12.66 24.10 13.74
N LEU A 30 12.51 22.84 14.10
CA LEU A 30 12.98 22.30 15.37
C LEU A 30 14.53 22.35 15.41
N GLY A 31 15.07 23.15 16.32
CA GLY A 31 16.51 23.35 16.52
C GLY A 31 17.12 22.18 17.28
N ILE A 32 17.49 21.13 16.56
CA ILE A 32 18.23 20.00 17.12
C ILE A 32 19.72 20.18 16.83
N GLU A 33 20.51 20.24 17.90
CA GLU A 33 21.97 20.31 17.80
C GLU A 33 22.55 18.99 17.24
N GLY A 34 23.41 19.08 16.22
CA GLY A 34 24.06 17.91 15.60
C GLY A 34 23.30 17.24 14.45
N LEU A 35 22.09 17.69 14.12
CA LEU A 35 21.42 17.29 12.87
C LEU A 35 22.07 18.06 11.71
N PRO A 36 22.55 17.38 10.64
CA PRO A 36 22.96 18.09 9.43
C PRO A 36 21.77 18.94 8.98
N GLN A 37 21.97 20.26 8.87
CA GLN A 37 20.94 21.14 8.31
C GLN A 37 20.50 20.54 6.97
N GLN A 38 19.22 20.66 6.62
CA GLN A 38 18.75 20.31 5.28
C GLN A 38 19.59 21.10 4.28
N GLU A 39 20.67 20.51 3.79
CA GLU A 39 21.47 21.06 2.71
C GLU A 39 20.51 21.25 1.55
N ASP A 40 20.73 22.32 0.79
CA ASP A 40 19.95 22.62 -0.39
C ASP A 40 20.16 21.51 -1.43
N VAL A 41 19.31 20.47 -1.34
CA VAL A 41 19.34 19.32 -2.24
C VAL A 41 18.93 19.70 -3.66
N THR A 42 18.54 20.95 -3.93
CA THR A 42 18.22 21.39 -5.30
C THR A 42 19.46 21.34 -6.19
N GLY A 43 20.63 21.75 -5.69
CA GLY A 43 21.90 21.63 -6.42
C GLY A 43 22.29 20.17 -6.68
N LEU A 44 22.07 19.30 -5.69
CA LEU A 44 22.32 17.87 -5.84
C LEU A 44 21.35 17.22 -6.84
N LYS A 45 20.05 17.57 -6.80
CA LYS A 45 19.05 17.12 -7.76
C LYS A 45 19.37 17.60 -9.19
N ALA A 46 19.74 18.87 -9.35
CA ALA A 46 20.15 19.41 -10.64
C ALA A 46 21.39 18.68 -11.19
N LYS A 47 22.39 18.40 -10.34
CA LYS A 47 23.56 17.63 -10.75
C LYS A 47 23.22 16.18 -11.09
N VAL A 48 22.29 15.56 -10.38
CA VAL A 48 21.80 14.21 -10.69
C VAL A 48 21.10 14.18 -12.05
N GLU A 49 20.23 15.15 -12.33
CA GLU A 49 19.57 15.26 -13.64
C GLU A 49 20.57 15.50 -14.77
N GLU A 50 21.54 16.39 -14.57
CA GLU A 50 22.64 16.67 -15.50
C GLU A 50 23.45 15.39 -15.78
N LEU A 51 23.91 14.70 -14.73
CA LEU A 51 24.69 13.46 -14.86
C LEU A 51 23.89 12.34 -15.52
N LEU A 52 22.59 12.24 -15.26
CA LEU A 52 21.72 11.28 -15.95
C LEU A 52 21.57 11.63 -17.43
N GLY A 53 21.45 12.91 -17.76
CA GLY A 53 21.41 13.41 -19.14
C GLY A 53 22.70 13.11 -19.89
N GLU A 54 23.84 13.47 -19.30
CA GLU A 54 25.18 13.20 -19.85
C GLU A 54 25.41 11.70 -20.02
N LYS A 55 25.04 10.88 -19.04
CA LYS A 55 25.17 9.41 -19.14
C LYS A 55 24.35 8.84 -20.29
N LYS A 56 23.10 9.29 -20.46
CA LYS A 56 22.25 8.86 -21.59
C LYS A 56 22.82 9.31 -22.93
N ALA A 57 23.32 10.54 -23.02
CA ALA A 57 23.93 11.06 -24.23
C ALA A 57 25.22 10.30 -24.59
N ALA A 58 26.09 10.04 -23.59
CA ALA A 58 27.31 9.27 -23.76
C ALA A 58 27.01 7.82 -24.14
N GLU A 59 26.00 7.19 -23.54
CA GLU A 59 25.57 5.83 -23.90
C GLU A 59 25.05 5.79 -25.35
N LYS A 60 24.23 6.77 -25.76
CA LYS A 60 23.74 6.87 -27.14
C LYS A 60 24.89 7.06 -28.13
N ALA A 61 25.82 7.97 -27.85
CA ALA A 61 26.99 8.20 -28.69
C ALA A 61 27.88 6.95 -28.80
N ARG A 62 28.06 6.20 -27.69
CA ARG A 62 28.80 4.94 -27.69
C ARG A 62 28.12 3.89 -28.57
N ARG A 63 26.79 3.73 -28.45
CA ARG A 63 26.01 2.80 -29.29
C ARG A 63 26.13 3.16 -30.77
N GLU A 64 25.96 4.44 -31.11
CA GLU A 64 26.08 4.92 -32.50
C GLU A 64 27.48 4.72 -33.08
N ALA A 65 28.54 4.94 -32.28
CA ALA A 65 29.91 4.71 -32.70
C ALA A 65 30.21 3.21 -32.89
N GLU A 66 29.70 2.37 -32.00
CA GLU A 66 29.81 0.91 -32.10
C GLU A 66 29.08 0.40 -33.36
N ASP A 67 27.86 0.87 -33.62
CA ASP A 67 27.07 0.48 -34.79
C ASP A 67 27.75 0.91 -36.10
N LYS A 68 28.36 2.11 -36.14
CA LYS A 68 29.14 2.57 -37.30
C LYS A 68 30.39 1.74 -37.53
N ALA A 69 31.20 1.52 -36.49
CA ALA A 69 32.40 0.71 -36.58
C ALA A 69 32.08 -0.72 -37.06
N ARG A 70 30.94 -1.27 -36.63
CA ARG A 70 30.48 -2.59 -37.03
C ARG A 70 29.98 -2.64 -38.46
N ALA A 71 29.27 -1.61 -38.93
CA ALA A 71 28.85 -1.50 -40.32
C ALA A 71 30.05 -1.39 -41.28
N GLU A 72 31.06 -0.61 -40.90
CA GLU A 72 32.31 -0.47 -41.65
C GLU A 72 33.10 -1.79 -41.69
N ALA A 73 33.21 -2.49 -40.56
CA ALA A 73 33.85 -3.81 -40.49
C ALA A 73 33.11 -4.86 -41.34
N GLU A 74 31.79 -4.84 -41.35
CA GLU A 74 30.98 -5.75 -42.17
C GLU A 74 31.11 -5.44 -43.68
N GLU A 75 31.17 -4.17 -44.06
CA GLU A 75 31.40 -3.78 -45.45
C GLU A 75 32.80 -4.18 -45.92
N ALA A 76 33.81 -4.04 -45.06
CA ALA A 76 35.16 -4.50 -45.32
C ALA A 76 35.24 -6.04 -45.47
N ALA A 77 34.62 -6.80 -44.56
CA ALA A 77 34.57 -8.26 -44.62
C ALA A 77 33.83 -8.75 -45.87
N ARG A 78 32.72 -8.10 -46.25
CA ARG A 78 31.95 -8.40 -47.48
C ARG A 78 32.78 -8.14 -48.73
N LYS A 79 33.55 -7.05 -48.78
CA LYS A 79 34.44 -6.71 -49.90
C LYS A 79 35.66 -7.65 -49.97
N ALA A 80 36.13 -8.13 -48.81
CA ALA A 80 37.28 -9.04 -48.71
C ALA A 80 36.91 -10.52 -48.94
N GLY A 81 35.62 -10.87 -49.01
CA GLY A 81 35.17 -12.26 -49.10
C GLY A 81 35.42 -13.07 -47.82
N ASP A 82 35.56 -12.40 -46.68
CA ASP A 82 35.78 -13.02 -45.37
C ASP A 82 34.45 -13.54 -44.81
N ILE A 83 34.11 -14.77 -45.20
CA ILE A 83 32.87 -15.45 -44.80
C ILE A 83 32.83 -15.70 -43.29
N GLU A 84 33.97 -16.02 -42.66
CA GLU A 84 34.04 -16.25 -41.20
C GLU A 84 33.81 -14.95 -40.41
N GLY A 85 34.40 -13.84 -40.84
CA GLY A 85 34.16 -12.53 -40.23
C GLY A 85 32.71 -12.08 -40.36
N LEU A 86 32.10 -12.36 -41.50
CA LEU A 86 30.68 -12.10 -41.74
C LEU A 86 29.80 -12.98 -40.84
N GLU A 87 30.05 -14.29 -40.75
CA GLU A 87 29.30 -15.22 -39.91
C GLU A 87 29.37 -14.83 -38.42
N LYS A 88 30.55 -14.45 -37.92
CA LYS A 88 30.71 -13.92 -36.56
C LYS A 88 29.88 -12.65 -36.35
N SER A 89 29.96 -11.69 -37.27
CA SER A 89 29.17 -10.45 -37.20
C SER A 89 27.66 -10.72 -37.16
N TRP A 90 27.17 -11.65 -37.99
CA TRP A 90 25.75 -12.05 -38.00
C TRP A 90 25.33 -12.79 -36.73
N SER A 91 26.15 -13.74 -36.26
CA SER A 91 25.89 -14.47 -35.02
C SER A 91 25.79 -13.51 -33.83
N GLU A 92 26.73 -12.57 -33.71
CA GLU A 92 26.69 -11.60 -32.64
C GLU A 92 25.52 -10.60 -32.78
N LYS A 93 25.13 -10.21 -34.00
CA LYS A 93 23.90 -9.41 -34.22
C LYS A 93 22.65 -10.17 -33.78
N PHE A 94 22.56 -11.45 -34.15
CA PHE A 94 21.44 -12.30 -33.79
C PHE A 94 21.34 -12.44 -32.27
N ASN A 95 22.44 -12.83 -31.60
CA ASN A 95 22.48 -12.99 -30.14
C ASN A 95 22.15 -11.69 -29.40
N ARG A 96 22.68 -10.55 -29.88
CA ARG A 96 22.34 -9.23 -29.32
C ARG A 96 20.86 -8.92 -29.49
N ARG A 97 20.30 -9.18 -30.66
CA ARG A 97 18.89 -8.91 -30.93
C ARG A 97 17.97 -9.82 -30.12
N GLU A 98 18.34 -11.08 -29.96
CA GLU A 98 17.64 -12.04 -29.11
C GLU A 98 17.66 -11.60 -27.64
N ALA A 99 18.82 -11.18 -27.13
CA ALA A 99 18.94 -10.64 -25.78
C ALA A 99 18.12 -9.35 -25.58
N GLU A 100 18.15 -8.42 -26.53
CA GLU A 100 17.34 -7.20 -26.51
C GLU A 100 15.84 -7.50 -26.50
N LEU A 101 15.37 -8.38 -27.39
CA LEU A 101 13.97 -8.78 -27.47
C LEU A 101 13.52 -9.52 -26.22
N THR A 102 14.34 -10.43 -25.69
CA THR A 102 14.05 -11.15 -24.45
C THR A 102 13.93 -10.18 -23.28
N SER A 103 14.86 -9.24 -23.16
CA SER A 103 14.83 -8.21 -22.11
C SER A 103 13.61 -7.27 -22.23
N ALA A 104 13.27 -6.86 -23.46
CA ALA A 104 12.07 -6.07 -23.71
C ALA A 104 10.79 -6.83 -23.32
N LEU A 105 10.71 -8.11 -23.68
CA LEU A 105 9.58 -8.97 -23.38
C LEU A 105 9.46 -9.24 -21.88
N GLU A 106 10.57 -9.47 -21.18
CA GLU A 106 10.62 -9.60 -19.71
C GLU A 106 10.09 -8.32 -19.03
N THR A 107 10.55 -7.15 -19.50
CA THR A 107 10.15 -5.84 -18.98
C THR A 107 8.66 -5.57 -19.21
N GLU A 108 8.17 -5.87 -20.42
CA GLU A 108 6.77 -5.73 -20.79
C GLU A 108 5.89 -6.69 -19.96
N ARG A 109 6.30 -7.95 -19.81
CA ARG A 109 5.60 -8.92 -18.96
C ARG A 109 5.52 -8.46 -17.51
N SER A 110 6.62 -7.99 -16.94
CA SER A 110 6.66 -7.48 -15.56
C SER A 110 5.73 -6.28 -15.40
N THR A 111 5.75 -5.35 -16.35
CA THR A 111 4.87 -4.15 -16.36
C THR A 111 3.40 -4.55 -16.44
N LEU A 112 3.04 -5.43 -17.38
CA LEU A 112 1.68 -5.92 -17.55
C LEU A 112 1.21 -6.73 -16.34
N GLN A 113 2.07 -7.56 -15.75
CA GLN A 113 1.76 -8.28 -14.51
C GLN A 113 1.48 -7.33 -13.34
N GLY A 114 2.28 -6.26 -13.20
CA GLY A 114 2.05 -5.20 -12.22
C GLY A 114 0.69 -4.52 -12.43
N GLN A 115 0.39 -4.10 -13.67
CA GLN A 115 -0.89 -3.48 -14.01
C GLN A 115 -2.09 -4.41 -13.77
N ILE A 116 -1.97 -5.69 -14.15
CA ILE A 116 -3.01 -6.69 -13.90
C ILE A 116 -3.23 -6.82 -12.39
N ARG A 117 -2.16 -6.93 -11.59
CA ARG A 117 -2.24 -7.00 -10.14
C ARG A 117 -2.94 -5.77 -9.56
N ASP A 118 -2.53 -4.57 -9.94
CA ASP A 118 -3.11 -3.32 -9.41
C ASP A 118 -4.60 -3.19 -9.75
N LEU A 119 -4.98 -3.52 -10.99
CA LEU A 119 -6.37 -3.42 -11.46
C LEU A 119 -7.28 -4.51 -10.87
N THR A 120 -6.74 -5.68 -10.55
CA THR A 120 -7.53 -6.81 -10.01
C THR A 120 -7.45 -6.85 -8.49
N VAL A 121 -6.28 -7.17 -7.92
CA VAL A 121 -6.06 -7.24 -6.47
C VAL A 121 -6.34 -5.90 -5.82
N GLY A 122 -5.84 -4.79 -6.37
CA GLY A 122 -6.07 -3.46 -5.79
C GLY A 122 -7.56 -3.11 -5.72
N ARG A 123 -8.31 -3.38 -6.80
CA ARG A 123 -9.77 -3.19 -6.82
C ARG A 123 -10.48 -4.09 -5.80
N THR A 124 -10.21 -5.40 -5.82
CA THR A 124 -10.85 -6.35 -4.89
C THR A 124 -10.49 -6.03 -3.43
N ALA A 125 -9.26 -5.59 -3.15
CA ALA A 125 -8.85 -5.16 -1.82
C ALA A 125 -9.61 -3.92 -1.37
N ILE A 126 -9.82 -2.93 -2.24
CA ILE A 126 -10.64 -1.74 -1.95
C ILE A 126 -12.09 -2.11 -1.66
N GLU A 127 -12.67 -3.00 -2.45
CA GLU A 127 -14.03 -3.51 -2.25
C GLU A 127 -14.17 -4.21 -0.88
N LEU A 128 -13.27 -5.17 -0.57
CA LEU A 128 -13.24 -5.86 0.72
C LEU A 128 -13.00 -4.92 1.90
N ALA A 129 -12.04 -3.99 1.79
CA ALA A 129 -11.73 -3.04 2.85
C ALA A 129 -12.91 -2.11 3.14
N THR A 130 -13.59 -1.64 2.11
CA THR A 130 -14.76 -0.76 2.25
C THR A 130 -15.95 -1.51 2.86
N GLU A 131 -16.09 -2.79 2.55
CA GLU A 131 -17.15 -3.62 3.11
C GLU A 131 -16.90 -3.97 4.58
N LEU A 132 -15.66 -4.31 4.92
CA LEU A 132 -15.24 -4.73 6.26
C LEU A 132 -15.08 -3.57 7.23
N ALA A 133 -14.57 -2.43 6.78
CA ALA A 133 -14.15 -1.37 7.68
C ALA A 133 -15.30 -0.47 8.15
N VAL A 134 -15.12 0.13 9.33
CA VAL A 134 -15.91 1.29 9.75
C VAL A 134 -15.75 2.41 8.71
N PRO A 135 -16.82 3.12 8.32
CA PRO A 135 -16.73 4.21 7.34
C PRO A 135 -15.60 5.19 7.66
N GLY A 136 -14.73 5.44 6.67
CA GLY A 136 -13.56 6.32 6.81
C GLY A 136 -12.27 5.62 7.26
N THR A 137 -12.31 4.33 7.63
CA THR A 137 -11.12 3.59 8.11
C THR A 137 -10.59 2.53 7.13
N ALA A 138 -11.28 2.29 6.00
CA ALA A 138 -10.92 1.28 5.00
C ALA A 138 -9.45 1.35 4.54
N LYS A 139 -8.90 2.56 4.39
CA LYS A 139 -7.50 2.78 3.99
C LYS A 139 -6.49 2.11 4.93
N ALA A 140 -6.82 1.95 6.21
CA ALA A 140 -5.96 1.28 7.18
C ALA A 140 -5.92 -0.25 6.98
N LEU A 141 -6.99 -0.86 6.46
CA LEU A 141 -7.04 -2.30 6.19
C LEU A 141 -6.43 -2.69 4.84
N LEU A 142 -6.37 -1.76 3.87
CA LEU A 142 -5.88 -2.03 2.52
C LEU A 142 -4.54 -2.78 2.47
N PRO A 143 -3.46 -2.34 3.16
CA PRO A 143 -2.16 -3.02 3.03
C PRO A 143 -2.19 -4.45 3.57
N HIS A 144 -3.05 -4.71 4.56
CA HIS A 144 -3.20 -6.04 5.14
C HIS A 144 -4.00 -6.97 4.24
N ILE A 145 -5.04 -6.45 3.57
CA ILE A 145 -5.86 -7.19 2.62
C ILE A 145 -5.07 -7.45 1.33
N GLU A 146 -4.40 -6.46 0.75
CA GLU A 146 -3.60 -6.60 -0.47
C GLU A 146 -2.50 -7.65 -0.33
N ARG A 147 -1.86 -7.74 0.85
CA ARG A 147 -0.84 -8.77 1.13
C ARG A 147 -1.44 -10.18 1.16
N ARG A 148 -2.73 -10.31 1.41
CA ARG A 148 -3.47 -11.58 1.47
C ARG A 148 -4.16 -11.93 0.15
N LEU A 149 -3.89 -11.18 -0.93
CA LEU A 149 -4.46 -11.41 -2.25
C LEU A 149 -3.37 -11.56 -3.30
N SER A 150 -3.62 -12.40 -4.30
CA SER A 150 -2.77 -12.56 -5.47
C SER A 150 -3.62 -12.74 -6.72
N VAL A 151 -2.97 -12.71 -7.88
CA VAL A 151 -3.59 -13.02 -9.17
C VAL A 151 -3.03 -14.34 -9.68
N GLU A 152 -3.92 -15.27 -10.01
CA GLU A 152 -3.59 -16.46 -10.77
C GLU A 152 -4.19 -16.40 -12.16
N GLN A 153 -3.49 -16.97 -13.14
CA GLN A 153 -4.06 -17.25 -14.45
C GLN A 153 -4.82 -18.57 -14.37
N ARG A 154 -6.16 -18.51 -14.40
CA ARG A 154 -7.04 -19.69 -14.52
C ARG A 154 -7.75 -19.62 -15.85
N ASP A 155 -7.60 -20.66 -16.68
CA ASP A 155 -8.17 -20.72 -18.03
C ASP A 155 -7.83 -19.50 -18.92
N GLY A 156 -6.61 -18.97 -18.76
CA GLY A 156 -6.14 -17.78 -19.48
C GLY A 156 -6.75 -16.45 -19.02
N LYS A 157 -7.42 -16.43 -17.86
CA LYS A 157 -8.01 -15.23 -17.27
C LYS A 157 -7.39 -14.93 -15.91
N PRO A 158 -7.06 -13.65 -15.61
CA PRO A 158 -6.61 -13.26 -14.29
C PRO A 158 -7.75 -13.40 -13.27
N THR A 159 -7.53 -14.25 -12.26
CA THR A 159 -8.48 -14.53 -11.18
C THR A 159 -7.82 -14.18 -9.85
N VAL A 160 -8.52 -13.42 -9.01
CA VAL A 160 -8.03 -13.07 -7.67
C VAL A 160 -8.17 -14.27 -6.74
N VAL A 161 -7.11 -14.58 -6.00
CA VAL A 161 -7.04 -15.71 -5.06
C VAL A 161 -6.55 -15.23 -3.70
N ALA A 162 -6.97 -15.91 -2.64
CA ALA A 162 -6.50 -15.62 -1.29
C ALA A 162 -5.15 -16.28 -1.01
N LEU A 163 -4.31 -15.58 -0.26
CA LEU A 163 -3.06 -16.07 0.30
C LEU A 163 -3.23 -16.36 1.79
N ASP A 164 -2.39 -17.24 2.31
CA ASP A 164 -2.27 -17.48 3.75
C ASP A 164 -1.49 -16.34 4.45
N ALA A 165 -1.35 -16.44 5.77
CA ALA A 165 -0.61 -15.45 6.57
C ALA A 165 0.89 -15.38 6.23
N ALA A 166 1.45 -16.42 5.60
CA ALA A 166 2.84 -16.49 5.13
C ALA A 166 3.01 -15.96 3.69
N GLY A 167 1.92 -15.54 3.03
CA GLY A 167 1.93 -15.06 1.65
C GLY A 167 2.00 -16.18 0.61
N LYS A 168 1.69 -17.42 0.98
CA LYS A 168 1.58 -18.55 0.05
C LYS A 168 0.14 -18.74 -0.42
N LEU A 169 -0.02 -19.37 -1.57
CA LEU A 169 -1.33 -19.69 -2.13
C LEU A 169 -2.14 -20.52 -1.14
N SER A 170 -3.36 -20.05 -0.86
CA SER A 170 -4.30 -20.73 0.02
C SER A 170 -5.45 -21.32 -0.79
N ALA A 171 -6.02 -22.42 -0.31
CA ALA A 171 -7.30 -22.94 -0.80
C ALA A 171 -8.50 -22.11 -0.30
N ALA A 172 -8.25 -21.11 0.56
CA ALA A 172 -9.29 -20.25 1.11
C ALA A 172 -9.98 -19.42 0.02
N THR A 173 -11.28 -19.28 0.16
CA THR A 173 -12.09 -18.35 -0.64
C THR A 173 -11.92 -16.91 -0.13
N LEU A 174 -12.34 -15.93 -0.95
CA LEU A 174 -12.37 -14.53 -0.52
C LEU A 174 -13.31 -14.30 0.67
N ASP A 175 -14.41 -15.06 0.76
CA ASP A 175 -15.35 -14.99 1.87
C ASP A 175 -14.74 -15.55 3.17
N GLU A 176 -13.96 -16.64 3.08
CA GLU A 176 -13.22 -17.18 4.21
C GLU A 176 -12.12 -16.22 4.69
N LEU A 177 -11.40 -15.58 3.75
CA LEU A 177 -10.44 -14.53 4.09
C LEU A 177 -11.11 -13.34 4.79
N LYS A 178 -12.29 -12.94 4.30
CA LYS A 178 -13.09 -11.88 4.91
C LYS A 178 -13.52 -12.26 6.33
N ALA A 179 -13.97 -13.50 6.54
CA ALA A 179 -14.32 -14.01 7.85
C ALA A 179 -13.12 -14.04 8.80
N GLU A 180 -11.95 -14.47 8.32
CA GLU A 180 -10.69 -14.44 9.08
C GLU A 180 -10.34 -13.03 9.54
N LEU A 181 -10.35 -12.05 8.62
CA LEU A 181 -10.04 -10.66 8.92
C LEU A 181 -11.05 -10.01 9.87
N THR A 182 -12.33 -10.39 9.77
CA THR A 182 -13.39 -9.93 10.68
C THR A 182 -13.20 -10.46 12.10
N ASN A 183 -12.74 -11.70 12.21
CA ASN A 183 -12.56 -12.39 13.50
C ASN A 183 -11.18 -12.14 14.14
N ASP A 184 -10.24 -11.50 13.42
CA ASP A 184 -8.93 -11.14 13.94
C ASP A 184 -9.06 -9.99 14.98
N PRO A 185 -8.70 -10.22 16.25
CA PRO A 185 -8.75 -9.19 17.28
C PRO A 185 -7.94 -7.93 16.94
N ALA A 186 -6.88 -8.05 16.13
CA ALA A 186 -6.04 -6.93 15.73
C ALA A 186 -6.79 -5.91 14.85
N PHE A 187 -7.77 -6.36 14.07
CA PHE A 187 -8.58 -5.49 13.22
C PHE A 187 -9.90 -5.08 13.87
N GLY A 188 -10.29 -5.66 15.00
CA GLY A 188 -11.55 -5.41 15.69
C GLY A 188 -11.99 -3.93 15.77
N PRO A 189 -11.11 -2.96 16.15
CA PRO A 189 -11.47 -1.53 16.19
C PRO A 189 -11.75 -0.90 14.82
N LEU A 190 -11.23 -1.49 13.74
CA LEU A 190 -11.36 -1.02 12.36
C LEU A 190 -12.50 -1.73 11.63
N ILE A 191 -12.89 -2.92 12.07
CA ILE A 191 -13.98 -3.68 11.47
C ILE A 191 -15.32 -3.09 11.89
N ALA A 192 -16.19 -2.83 10.93
CA ALA A 192 -17.55 -2.44 11.20
C ALA A 192 -18.24 -3.59 11.95
N GLY A 193 -18.74 -3.30 13.15
CA GLY A 193 -19.64 -4.21 13.86
C GLY A 193 -20.77 -4.63 12.91
N SER A 194 -21.17 -5.89 12.98
CA SER A 194 -22.11 -6.50 12.03
C SER A 194 -23.26 -5.53 11.70
N LYS A 195 -23.45 -5.20 10.42
CA LYS A 195 -24.64 -4.47 9.94
C LYS A 195 -25.96 -5.22 10.17
N ALA A 196 -25.91 -6.39 10.81
CA ALA A 196 -27.05 -7.00 11.46
C ALA A 196 -27.47 -6.15 12.67
N SER A 197 -28.35 -5.16 12.41
CA SER A 197 -29.30 -4.55 13.35
C SER A 197 -28.93 -4.58 14.85
N GLY A 198 -28.29 -3.52 15.34
CA GLY A 198 -28.11 -3.22 16.77
C GLY A 198 -26.67 -2.83 17.07
N GLY A 199 -26.33 -1.72 17.70
CA GLY A 199 -27.07 -0.63 18.33
C GLY A 199 -25.99 0.32 18.83
N GLY A 200 -26.21 1.63 18.72
CA GLY A 200 -25.21 2.63 19.07
C GLY A 200 -24.76 2.50 20.53
N ALA A 201 -23.50 2.14 20.73
CA ALA A 201 -22.84 2.27 22.02
C ALA A 201 -22.27 3.69 22.14
N GLY A 202 -23.15 4.65 22.43
CA GLY A 202 -22.75 5.88 23.10
C GLY A 202 -22.33 5.51 24.53
N GLY A 203 -21.07 5.76 24.86
CA GLY A 203 -20.54 5.51 26.19
C GLY A 203 -21.32 6.28 27.26
N ALA A 204 -21.91 5.54 28.20
CA ALA A 204 -22.36 6.06 29.48
C ALA A 204 -21.82 5.13 30.57
N GLY A 205 -21.33 5.75 31.63
CA GLY A 205 -20.33 5.19 32.52
C GLY A 205 -20.75 3.95 33.30
N LYS A 206 -19.73 3.16 33.62
CA LYS A 206 -19.73 2.24 34.75
C LYS A 206 -20.20 2.98 36.01
N GLY A 207 -21.26 2.48 36.64
CA GLY A 207 -21.69 2.81 38.00
C GLY A 207 -22.32 1.56 38.61
N GLY A 208 -21.72 1.06 39.69
CA GLY A 208 -21.93 -0.29 40.20
C GLY A 208 -23.27 -0.56 40.90
N GLY A 209 -23.57 -1.86 41.02
CA GLY A 209 -24.19 -2.44 42.21
C GLY A 209 -25.49 -1.82 42.71
N ALA A 210 -26.41 -1.47 41.82
CA ALA A 210 -27.78 -1.12 42.21
C ALA A 210 -28.76 -1.99 41.43
N ALA A 211 -29.70 -2.61 42.15
CA ALA A 211 -30.78 -3.40 41.55
C ALA A 211 -31.51 -2.56 40.50
N GLN A 212 -31.57 -3.08 39.28
CA GLN A 212 -32.09 -2.41 38.09
C GLN A 212 -33.56 -2.00 38.34
N LYS A 213 -33.84 -0.69 38.40
CA LYS A 213 -35.21 -0.20 38.64
C LYS A 213 -36.04 -0.25 37.36
N ARG A 214 -37.31 -0.59 37.49
CA ARG A 214 -38.24 -0.68 36.35
C ARG A 214 -38.44 0.66 35.64
N SER A 215 -38.37 1.77 36.36
CA SER A 215 -38.48 3.13 35.84
C SER A 215 -37.29 3.55 34.98
N GLU A 216 -36.12 2.98 35.23
CA GLU A 216 -34.88 3.28 34.50
C GLU A 216 -34.73 2.43 33.22
N MET A 217 -35.60 1.42 33.05
CA MET A 217 -35.58 0.53 31.89
C MET A 217 -36.34 1.11 30.69
N THR A 218 -35.69 1.09 29.53
CA THR A 218 -36.34 1.39 28.24
C THR A 218 -37.38 0.33 27.89
N SER A 219 -38.26 0.63 26.93
CA SER A 219 -39.28 -0.32 26.46
C SER A 219 -38.68 -1.63 25.92
N VAL A 220 -37.46 -1.58 25.39
CA VAL A 220 -36.72 -2.75 24.89
C VAL A 220 -36.16 -3.57 26.05
N GLN A 221 -35.48 -2.93 27.00
CA GLN A 221 -34.94 -3.61 28.19
C GLN A 221 -36.03 -4.29 29.01
N LYS A 222 -37.22 -3.68 29.10
CA LYS A 222 -38.39 -4.30 29.77
C LYS A 222 -38.81 -5.59 29.08
N ARG A 223 -38.84 -5.60 27.75
CA ARG A 223 -39.20 -6.77 26.96
C ARG A 223 -38.17 -7.89 27.12
N GLU A 224 -36.90 -7.56 26.97
CA GLU A 224 -35.79 -8.51 27.11
C GLU A 224 -35.73 -9.12 28.52
N TYR A 225 -35.96 -8.32 29.57
CA TYR A 225 -36.00 -8.82 30.94
C TYR A 225 -37.21 -9.73 31.20
N ILE A 226 -38.38 -9.38 30.69
CA ILE A 226 -39.58 -10.23 30.79
C ILE A 226 -39.38 -11.54 30.03
N GLU A 227 -38.71 -11.49 28.87
CA GLU A 227 -38.39 -12.67 28.07
C GLU A 227 -37.38 -13.60 28.77
N ALA A 228 -36.35 -13.02 29.40
CA ALA A 228 -35.29 -13.78 30.07
C ALA A 228 -35.69 -14.29 31.47
N HIS A 229 -36.49 -13.52 32.23
CA HIS A 229 -36.76 -13.79 33.65
C HIS A 229 -38.25 -13.97 33.98
N GLY A 230 -39.14 -13.73 33.01
CA GLY A 230 -40.58 -13.80 33.19
C GLY A 230 -41.20 -12.51 33.74
N GLN A 231 -42.50 -12.35 33.49
CA GLN A 231 -43.26 -11.16 33.89
C GLN A 231 -43.32 -10.99 35.41
N GLU A 232 -43.37 -12.08 36.19
CA GLU A 232 -43.40 -12.01 37.65
C GLU A 232 -42.10 -11.46 38.24
N ALA A 233 -40.95 -11.85 37.69
CA ALA A 233 -39.66 -11.33 38.13
C ALA A 233 -39.56 -9.83 37.81
N TYR A 234 -40.05 -9.42 36.64
CA TYR A 234 -40.10 -8.01 36.25
C TYR A 234 -40.95 -7.17 37.20
N LEU A 235 -42.09 -7.70 37.68
CA LEU A 235 -42.96 -6.96 38.61
C LEU A 235 -42.35 -6.80 40.01
N LYS A 236 -41.45 -7.70 40.41
CA LYS A 236 -40.72 -7.68 41.70
C LYS A 236 -39.55 -6.69 41.72
N LEU A 237 -39.10 -6.20 40.57
CA LEU A 237 -38.07 -5.18 40.51
C LEU A 237 -38.55 -3.87 41.16
N PRO A 238 -37.66 -3.15 41.87
CA PRO A 238 -37.99 -1.85 42.44
C PRO A 238 -38.45 -0.88 41.36
N LYS A 239 -39.44 -0.06 41.68
CA LYS A 239 -40.07 0.86 40.72
C LYS A 239 -39.09 1.93 40.27
#